data_AF-A0A7K1FPK9-F1
#
_entry.id   AF-A0A7K1FPK9-F1
#
_cell.length_a   1.000
_cell.length_b   1.000
_cell.length_c   1.000
_cell.angle_alpha   90.00
_cell.angle_beta   90.00
_cell.angle_gamma   90.00
#
_symmetry.space_group_name_H-M   'P 1'
#
loop_
_entity.id
_entity.type
_entity.pdbx_description
1 polymer ?
#
loop_
_entity_poly.entity_id
_entity_poly.type
_entity_poly.pdbx_seq_one_letter_code
_entity_poly.pdbx_strand_id
1 'polypeptide(L)'
;MSPVNDDEIDRLLRTAVLDAADAESPVPRPVSLLPVVDGGRPAGRRRRAWWLAPLGVAAAVALAVGITMLVRPASAPVGTSEPLSACAPVPSRVLPEWARGGFSDPEPEMPYVLGDAGNIVAILFVDPMIAPTPDGSGNKILWVPHTGATPGADLRITGTLEGAVAGSAGSTMSAVVAGGPGPSGIEAPRAGCWLLQLAWGDTTDSMALRWYPPDTPASR
;
A
#
# COMPACT_ATOMS: atom_id res chain seq x y z
N MET A 1 49.43 -11.14 -16.83
CA MET A 1 48.42 -10.58 -15.92
C MET A 1 48.94 -10.75 -14.51
N SER A 2 49.33 -9.66 -13.85
CA SER A 2 49.72 -9.68 -12.43
C SER A 2 48.46 -9.65 -11.57
N PRO A 3 48.41 -10.38 -10.44
CA PRO A 3 47.28 -10.28 -9.51
C PRO A 3 47.30 -8.90 -8.84
N VAL A 4 46.13 -8.27 -8.80
CA VAL A 4 45.90 -7.04 -8.01
C VAL A 4 45.92 -7.47 -6.54
N ASN A 5 46.81 -6.85 -5.75
CA ASN A 5 46.92 -7.15 -4.33
C ASN A 5 45.75 -6.52 -3.56
N ASP A 6 45.12 -7.29 -2.67
CA ASP A 6 43.97 -6.86 -1.86
C ASP A 6 44.26 -5.59 -1.02
N ASP A 7 45.53 -5.36 -0.66
CA ASP A 7 45.97 -4.15 0.05
C ASP A 7 45.80 -2.86 -0.76
N GLU A 8 45.84 -2.94 -2.09
CA GLU A 8 45.63 -1.79 -2.98
C GLU A 8 44.15 -1.40 -3.01
N ILE A 9 43.25 -2.39 -2.94
CA ILE A 9 41.81 -2.18 -2.89
C ILE A 9 41.41 -1.53 -1.55
N ASP A 10 41.92 -2.03 -0.41
CA ASP A 10 41.60 -1.44 0.90
C ASP A 10 42.11 0.01 1.01
N ARG A 11 43.26 0.31 0.39
CA ARG A 11 43.80 1.66 0.34
C ARG A 11 42.97 2.61 -0.52
N LEU A 12 42.49 2.14 -1.68
CA LEU A 12 41.61 2.94 -2.55
C LEU A 12 40.27 3.21 -1.89
N LEU A 13 39.69 2.23 -1.19
CA LEU A 13 38.43 2.38 -0.48
C LEU A 13 38.55 3.37 0.69
N ARG A 14 39.63 3.30 1.49
CA ARG A 14 39.84 4.27 2.58
C ARG A 14 40.05 5.69 2.07
N THR A 15 40.71 5.86 0.94
CA THR A 15 40.94 7.19 0.35
C THR A 15 39.63 7.81 -0.13
N ALA A 16 38.76 7.01 -0.76
CA ALA A 16 37.44 7.47 -1.22
C ALA A 16 36.49 7.83 -0.08
N VAL A 17 36.55 7.10 1.05
CA VAL A 17 35.72 7.40 2.23
C VAL A 17 36.17 8.68 2.94
N LEU A 18 37.47 8.98 2.95
CA LEU A 18 38.00 10.20 3.56
C LEU A 18 37.66 11.44 2.71
N ASP A 19 37.73 11.36 1.38
CA ASP A 19 37.32 12.47 0.50
C ASP A 19 35.81 12.78 0.58
N ALA A 20 34.97 11.80 0.92
CA ALA A 20 33.54 12.01 1.09
C ALA A 20 33.18 12.70 2.42
N ALA A 21 34.06 12.64 3.43
CA ALA A 21 33.81 13.22 4.76
C ALA A 21 34.05 14.74 4.81
N ASP A 22 34.85 15.30 3.90
CA ASP A 22 35.17 16.74 3.82
C ASP A 22 34.25 17.53 2.86
N ALA A 23 33.27 16.88 2.22
CA ALA A 23 32.30 17.53 1.36
C ALA A 23 31.16 18.17 2.18
N GLU A 24 31.42 19.30 2.84
CA GLU A 24 30.36 20.17 3.37
C GLU A 24 29.45 20.64 2.22
N SER A 25 28.23 20.10 2.17
CA SER A 25 27.20 20.55 1.23
C SER A 25 26.74 21.96 1.57
N PRO A 26 26.66 22.90 0.60
CA PRO A 26 26.20 24.25 0.86
C PRO A 26 24.71 24.25 1.19
N VAL A 27 24.37 24.70 2.40
CA VAL A 27 22.99 24.91 2.87
C VAL A 27 22.29 25.93 1.96
N PRO A 28 21.18 25.59 1.29
CA PRO A 28 20.41 26.59 0.55
C PRO A 28 19.74 27.56 1.53
N ARG A 29 19.90 28.86 1.26
CA ARG A 29 19.25 29.93 2.03
C ARG A 29 17.73 29.87 1.87
N PRO A 30 16.94 30.16 2.92
CA PRO A 30 15.50 30.27 2.80
C PRO A 30 15.14 31.49 1.95
N VAL A 31 14.35 31.26 0.89
CA VAL A 31 13.67 32.30 0.12
C VAL A 31 12.51 32.82 0.97
N SER A 32 12.61 34.05 1.45
CA SER A 32 11.53 34.76 2.12
C SER A 32 10.37 35.00 1.15
N LEU A 33 9.28 34.26 1.30
CA LEU A 33 8.02 34.57 0.65
C LEU A 33 7.23 35.57 1.50
N LEU A 34 6.97 36.73 0.92
CA LEU A 34 6.15 37.80 1.49
C LEU A 34 4.68 37.33 1.64
N PRO A 35 3.95 37.85 2.64
CA PRO A 35 2.54 37.54 2.82
C PRO A 35 1.68 38.25 1.76
N VAL A 36 0.94 37.48 0.96
CA VAL A 36 -0.20 38.00 0.19
C VAL A 36 -1.39 38.12 1.16
N VAL A 37 -1.69 39.35 1.54
CA VAL A 37 -2.95 39.79 2.14
C VAL A 37 -3.84 40.31 1.02
N ASP A 38 -5.00 39.70 0.84
CA ASP A 38 -6.33 40.28 0.60
C ASP A 38 -7.24 39.14 0.14
N GLY A 39 -8.51 39.01 0.51
CA GLY A 39 -9.44 39.93 1.13
C GLY A 39 -10.83 39.43 0.75
N GLY A 40 -11.80 39.51 1.67
CA GLY A 40 -13.22 39.46 1.31
C GLY A 40 -13.93 38.12 1.47
N ARG A 41 -14.41 37.85 2.70
CA ARG A 41 -15.74 37.26 2.88
C ARG A 41 -16.79 38.29 2.44
N PRO A 42 -17.93 37.85 1.91
CA PRO A 42 -19.15 38.27 2.58
C PRO A 42 -20.08 37.11 2.96
N ALA A 43 -20.56 37.21 4.19
CA ALA A 43 -21.70 36.49 4.71
C ALA A 43 -22.98 36.85 3.91
N GLY A 44 -23.79 35.84 3.58
CA GLY A 44 -25.00 35.98 2.80
C GLY A 44 -26.12 35.04 3.26
N ARG A 45 -26.55 35.22 4.50
CA ARG A 45 -27.77 34.69 5.12
C ARG A 45 -28.99 34.71 4.19
N ARG A 46 -29.60 33.56 3.87
CA ARG A 46 -31.06 33.49 3.63
C ARG A 46 -31.69 32.24 4.25
N ARG A 47 -32.61 32.53 5.16
CA ARG A 47 -33.53 31.65 5.88
C ARG A 47 -34.67 31.20 4.95
N ARG A 48 -35.19 29.99 5.18
CA ARG A 48 -36.58 29.48 4.99
C ARG A 48 -36.48 27.96 5.23
N ALA A 49 -36.74 27.38 6.41
CA ALA A 49 -37.94 27.37 7.23
C ALA A 49 -39.20 26.93 6.46
N TRP A 50 -39.88 25.92 7.03
CA TRP A 50 -41.20 25.35 6.70
C TRP A 50 -41.08 24.13 5.76
N TRP A 51 -41.48 22.90 6.11
CA TRP A 51 -42.71 22.49 6.78
C TRP A 51 -42.58 21.15 7.54
N LEU A 52 -43.46 21.00 8.52
CA LEU A 52 -43.73 19.83 9.34
C LEU A 52 -44.37 18.68 8.53
N ALA A 53 -44.12 17.45 8.98
CA ALA A 53 -44.84 16.22 8.60
C ALA A 53 -46.35 16.30 8.95
N PRO A 54 -47.18 15.36 8.47
CA PRO A 54 -47.48 14.23 9.35
C PRO A 54 -47.63 12.85 8.68
N LEU A 55 -47.58 11.83 9.54
CA LEU A 55 -47.91 10.43 9.31
C LEU A 55 -49.32 10.24 8.73
N GLY A 56 -49.45 9.30 7.79
CA GLY A 56 -50.70 8.70 7.36
C GLY A 56 -50.74 7.21 7.74
N VAL A 57 -51.57 6.87 8.72
CA VAL A 57 -51.91 5.52 9.17
C VAL A 57 -53.05 4.98 8.30
N ALA A 58 -53.02 3.69 7.93
CA ALA A 58 -54.09 2.71 8.13
C ALA A 58 -54.16 1.61 7.06
N ALA A 59 -54.27 0.39 7.55
CA ALA A 59 -54.38 -0.87 6.84
C ALA A 59 -55.74 -1.07 6.15
N ALA A 60 -55.74 -1.90 5.09
CA ALA A 60 -56.92 -2.62 4.64
C ALA A 60 -56.55 -4.07 4.33
N VAL A 61 -57.12 -4.97 5.13
CA VAL A 61 -57.07 -6.43 5.01
C VAL A 61 -58.09 -6.86 3.95
N ALA A 62 -57.69 -7.69 2.99
CA ALA A 62 -58.63 -8.52 2.24
C ALA A 62 -58.00 -9.89 1.95
N LEU A 63 -58.64 -10.88 2.56
CA LEU A 63 -58.33 -12.31 2.58
C LEU A 63 -58.58 -12.91 1.19
N ALA A 64 -57.55 -13.46 0.54
CA ALA A 64 -57.71 -14.34 -0.62
C ALA A 64 -57.15 -15.72 -0.27
N VAL A 65 -58.03 -16.58 0.25
CA VAL A 65 -57.81 -18.01 0.40
C VAL A 65 -58.02 -18.64 -0.97
N GLY A 66 -56.96 -19.25 -1.54
CA GLY A 66 -57.06 -19.91 -2.84
C GLY A 66 -55.74 -20.48 -3.35
N ILE A 67 -55.28 -21.56 -2.70
CA ILE A 67 -54.45 -22.65 -3.25
C ILE A 67 -53.42 -22.23 -4.32
N THR A 68 -52.18 -22.00 -3.91
CA THR A 68 -51.03 -22.15 -4.81
C THR A 68 -50.01 -23.05 -4.15
N MET A 69 -49.73 -24.15 -4.83
CA MET A 69 -48.84 -25.25 -4.50
C MET A 69 -47.51 -24.81 -3.86
N LEU A 70 -46.98 -25.67 -3.00
CA LEU A 70 -45.65 -25.59 -2.39
C LEU A 70 -44.56 -25.30 -3.44
N VAL A 71 -44.26 -24.03 -3.68
CA VAL A 71 -42.98 -23.63 -4.26
C VAL A 71 -42.06 -23.40 -3.07
N ARG A 72 -41.45 -24.49 -2.61
CA ARG A 72 -40.29 -24.44 -1.71
C ARG A 72 -39.27 -23.55 -2.43
N PRO A 73 -38.90 -22.36 -1.92
CA PRO A 73 -37.79 -21.64 -2.53
C PRO A 73 -36.62 -22.60 -2.45
N ALA A 74 -36.11 -23.02 -3.61
CA ALA A 74 -34.82 -23.65 -3.66
C ALA A 74 -33.89 -22.62 -3.02
N SER A 75 -33.41 -22.91 -1.82
CA SER A 75 -32.24 -22.24 -1.29
C SER A 75 -31.19 -22.46 -2.37
N ALA A 76 -30.96 -21.44 -3.19
CA ALA A 76 -29.78 -21.42 -4.03
C ALA A 76 -28.63 -21.76 -3.08
N PRO A 77 -27.72 -22.69 -3.42
CA PRO A 77 -26.48 -22.74 -2.69
C PRO A 77 -25.96 -21.30 -2.73
N VAL A 78 -25.91 -20.66 -1.55
CA VAL A 78 -25.00 -19.54 -1.37
C VAL A 78 -23.70 -20.17 -1.79
N GLY A 79 -23.24 -19.81 -2.99
CA GLY A 79 -21.90 -20.15 -3.40
C GLY A 79 -21.07 -19.59 -2.28
N THR A 80 -20.51 -20.47 -1.46
CA THR A 80 -19.37 -20.12 -0.65
C THR A 80 -18.35 -19.73 -1.69
N SER A 81 -18.33 -18.45 -2.05
CA SER A 81 -17.16 -17.84 -2.65
C SER A 81 -16.11 -18.13 -1.60
N GLU A 82 -15.30 -19.17 -1.82
CA GLU A 82 -14.06 -19.27 -1.09
C GLU A 82 -13.43 -17.89 -1.20
N PRO A 83 -13.03 -17.27 -0.07
CA PRO A 83 -12.35 -16.01 -0.15
C PRO A 83 -11.20 -16.24 -1.13
N LEU A 84 -11.20 -15.51 -2.25
CA LEU A 84 -10.05 -15.47 -3.13
C LEU A 84 -8.87 -15.21 -2.19
N SER A 85 -7.87 -16.11 -2.22
CA SER A 85 -6.66 -15.93 -1.43
C SER A 85 -6.26 -14.47 -1.54
N ALA A 86 -6.14 -13.78 -0.40
CA ALA A 86 -5.84 -12.35 -0.37
C ALA A 86 -4.58 -12.02 -1.19
N CYS A 87 -3.74 -13.03 -1.43
CA CYS A 87 -2.54 -13.00 -2.23
C CYS A 87 -2.68 -13.61 -3.65
N ALA A 88 -3.80 -13.41 -4.34
CA ALA A 88 -3.91 -13.78 -5.75
C ALA A 88 -2.75 -13.16 -6.57
N PRO A 89 -2.33 -13.79 -7.69
CA PRO A 89 -1.34 -13.18 -8.58
C PRO A 89 -1.72 -11.74 -8.92
N VAL A 90 -0.76 -10.83 -8.87
CA VAL A 90 -1.00 -9.39 -9.04
C VAL A 90 -0.82 -9.03 -10.51
N PRO A 91 -1.90 -8.79 -11.28
CA PRO A 91 -1.74 -8.41 -12.67
C PRO A 91 -1.21 -6.98 -12.80
N SER A 92 -0.42 -6.74 -13.84
CA SER A 92 -0.12 -5.40 -14.33
C SER A 92 -1.41 -4.73 -14.80
N ARG A 93 -1.62 -3.49 -14.35
CA ARG A 93 -2.75 -2.65 -14.75
C ARG A 93 -2.39 -1.18 -14.58
N VAL A 94 -3.15 -0.30 -15.22
CA VAL A 94 -2.92 1.14 -15.13
C VAL A 94 -2.99 1.61 -13.69
N LEU A 95 -1.97 2.34 -13.23
CA LEU A 95 -1.93 2.87 -11.87
C LEU A 95 -3.12 3.82 -11.57
N PRO A 96 -3.59 3.88 -10.30
CA PRO A 96 -4.51 4.92 -9.88
C PRO A 96 -3.94 6.30 -10.19
N GLU A 97 -4.76 7.24 -10.64
CA GLU A 97 -4.32 8.56 -11.13
C GLU A 97 -3.38 9.29 -10.15
N TRP A 98 -3.71 9.26 -8.86
CA TRP A 98 -2.93 9.88 -7.80
C TRP A 98 -1.55 9.23 -7.57
N ALA A 99 -1.35 8.00 -8.02
CA ALA A 99 -0.11 7.24 -7.88
C ALA A 99 0.79 7.30 -9.13
N ARG A 100 0.40 8.05 -10.17
CA ARG A 100 1.15 8.16 -11.44
C ARG A 100 2.28 9.19 -11.39
N GLY A 101 2.38 9.96 -10.30
CA GLY A 101 3.43 10.97 -10.15
C GLY A 101 4.84 10.37 -10.30
N GLY A 102 5.67 10.98 -11.13
CA GLY A 102 7.05 10.54 -11.38
C GLY A 102 7.22 9.53 -12.52
N PHE A 103 6.14 8.98 -13.08
CA PHE A 103 6.19 8.18 -14.30
C PHE A 103 6.18 9.08 -15.54
N SER A 104 6.87 8.66 -16.61
CA SER A 104 6.87 9.38 -17.89
C SER A 104 5.66 9.04 -18.76
N ASP A 105 5.12 7.84 -18.63
CA ASP A 105 3.87 7.43 -19.27
C ASP A 105 2.68 8.02 -18.48
N PRO A 106 1.66 8.61 -19.14
CA PRO A 106 0.46 9.12 -18.46
C PRO A 106 -0.49 8.04 -17.93
N GLU A 107 -0.37 6.80 -18.42
CA GLU A 107 -1.16 5.62 -18.03
C GLU A 107 -0.23 4.42 -17.79
N PRO A 108 0.73 4.52 -16.85
CA PRO A 108 1.72 3.48 -16.64
C PRO A 108 1.05 2.19 -16.14
N GLU A 109 1.32 1.07 -16.82
CA GLU A 109 0.88 -0.25 -16.40
C GLU A 109 1.94 -0.91 -15.51
N MET A 110 1.59 -1.20 -14.27
CA MET A 110 2.49 -1.82 -13.28
C MET A 110 1.71 -2.82 -12.41
N PRO A 111 2.36 -3.87 -11.88
CA PRO A 111 1.76 -4.69 -10.85
C PRO A 111 1.69 -3.87 -9.55
N TYR A 112 0.49 -3.78 -8.97
CA TYR A 112 0.29 -3.10 -7.69
C TYR A 112 -0.79 -3.73 -6.83
N VAL A 113 -0.74 -3.48 -5.53
CA VAL A 113 -1.80 -3.81 -4.57
C VAL A 113 -2.28 -2.53 -3.89
N LEU A 114 -3.58 -2.30 -3.91
CA LEU A 114 -4.21 -1.21 -3.17
C LEU A 114 -4.46 -1.70 -1.74
N GLY A 115 -4.19 -0.85 -0.75
CA GLY A 115 -4.56 -1.14 0.63
C GLY A 115 -6.08 -1.27 0.79
N ASP A 116 -6.50 -2.05 1.78
CA ASP A 116 -7.91 -2.36 2.05
C ASP A 116 -8.73 -1.10 2.33
N ALA A 117 -8.13 -0.10 2.97
CA ALA A 117 -8.75 1.21 3.21
C ALA A 117 -8.59 2.19 2.03
N GLY A 118 -7.78 1.83 1.02
CA GLY A 118 -7.49 2.68 -0.13
C GLY A 118 -6.60 3.88 0.17
N ASN A 119 -5.88 3.86 1.30
CA ASN A 119 -5.03 4.96 1.74
C ASN A 119 -3.63 4.90 1.13
N ILE A 120 -3.21 3.74 0.60
CA ILE A 120 -1.88 3.53 0.04
C ILE A 120 -1.90 2.49 -1.08
N VAL A 121 -0.96 2.61 -2.01
CA VAL A 121 -0.67 1.60 -3.03
C VAL A 121 0.76 1.11 -2.90
N ALA A 122 0.94 -0.19 -3.00
CA ALA A 122 2.24 -0.83 -3.14
C ALA A 122 2.47 -1.16 -4.62
N ILE A 123 3.36 -0.40 -5.27
CA ILE A 123 3.77 -0.65 -6.66
C ILE A 123 4.97 -1.58 -6.62
N LEU A 124 4.85 -2.74 -7.27
CA LEU A 124 5.86 -3.78 -7.24
C LEU A 124 6.82 -3.59 -8.42
N PHE A 125 8.11 -3.39 -8.13
CA PHE A 125 9.14 -3.29 -9.17
C PHE A 125 9.81 -4.64 -9.47
N VAL A 126 9.38 -5.70 -8.77
CA VAL A 126 9.83 -7.07 -8.94
C VAL A 126 8.60 -7.97 -8.90
N ASP A 127 8.45 -8.82 -9.92
CA ASP A 127 7.43 -9.87 -9.98
C ASP A 127 8.06 -11.15 -10.56
N PRO A 128 8.03 -12.29 -9.85
CA PRO A 128 7.52 -12.47 -8.49
C PRO A 128 8.38 -11.79 -7.42
N MET A 129 7.77 -11.39 -6.29
CA MET A 129 8.54 -11.11 -5.08
C MET A 129 9.05 -12.41 -4.47
N ILE A 130 10.33 -12.50 -4.11
CA ILE A 130 11.01 -13.73 -3.70
C ILE A 130 11.38 -13.70 -2.21
N ALA A 131 11.18 -14.82 -1.51
CA ALA A 131 11.62 -15.01 -0.12
C ALA A 131 12.13 -16.44 0.17
N PRO A 132 13.24 -16.58 0.92
CA PRO A 132 14.18 -15.51 1.29
C PRO A 132 14.94 -15.00 0.05
N THR A 133 15.33 -13.72 0.04
CA THR A 133 16.19 -13.20 -1.05
C THR A 133 17.63 -13.73 -0.89
N PRO A 134 18.29 -14.25 -1.94
CA PRO A 134 19.61 -14.89 -1.82
C PRO A 134 20.72 -14.02 -1.22
N ASP A 135 20.65 -12.72 -1.44
CA ASP A 135 21.65 -11.72 -1.04
C ASP A 135 21.13 -10.76 0.05
N GLY A 136 19.93 -10.97 0.55
CA GLY A 136 19.28 -10.08 1.53
C GLY A 136 18.87 -8.71 0.95
N SER A 137 18.87 -8.53 -0.37
CA SER A 137 18.61 -7.21 -0.98
C SER A 137 17.16 -6.72 -0.86
N GLY A 138 16.23 -7.58 -0.43
CA GLY A 138 14.80 -7.24 -0.32
C GLY A 138 14.12 -7.01 -1.67
N ASN A 139 12.81 -7.12 -1.70
CA ASN A 139 12.01 -6.92 -2.92
C ASN A 139 11.68 -5.44 -3.06
N LYS A 140 11.88 -4.87 -4.25
CA LYS A 140 11.69 -3.44 -4.47
C LYS A 140 10.20 -3.08 -4.56
N ILE A 141 9.77 -2.23 -3.64
CA ILE A 141 8.38 -1.74 -3.56
C ILE A 141 8.41 -0.21 -3.44
N LEU A 142 7.59 0.47 -4.25
CA LEU A 142 7.28 1.89 -4.09
C LEU A 142 5.93 2.03 -3.40
N TRP A 143 5.92 2.64 -2.22
CA TRP A 143 4.73 2.93 -1.45
C TRP A 143 4.25 4.35 -1.77
N VAL A 144 3.07 4.49 -2.34
CA VAL A 144 2.48 5.81 -2.64
C VAL A 144 1.21 5.98 -1.80
N PRO A 145 1.09 7.02 -0.96
CA PRO A 145 -0.11 7.30 -0.18
C PRO A 145 -1.12 8.12 -1.00
N HIS A 146 -2.42 7.86 -0.83
CA HIS A 146 -3.49 8.55 -1.57
C HIS A 146 -3.63 10.02 -1.17
N THR A 147 -3.55 10.32 0.12
CA THR A 147 -3.61 11.69 0.64
C THR A 147 -2.50 11.94 1.65
N GLY A 148 -1.80 13.06 1.47
CA GLY A 148 -1.03 13.81 2.46
C GLY A 148 -0.48 13.01 3.64
N ALA A 149 0.39 12.03 3.37
CA ALA A 149 1.21 11.46 4.43
C ALA A 149 1.87 12.61 5.19
N THR A 150 1.77 12.59 6.52
CA THR A 150 2.50 13.55 7.36
C THR A 150 3.95 13.53 6.90
N PRO A 151 4.49 14.63 6.33
CA PRO A 151 5.83 14.61 5.77
C PRO A 151 6.84 14.16 6.82
N GLY A 152 7.67 13.17 6.46
CA GLY A 152 8.72 12.66 7.33
C GLY A 152 8.31 11.63 8.38
N ALA A 153 7.03 11.23 8.46
CA ALA A 153 6.63 10.14 9.36
C ALA A 153 6.94 8.78 8.74
N ASP A 154 7.86 8.02 9.35
CA ASP A 154 8.23 6.66 8.90
C ASP A 154 7.02 5.78 8.61
N LEU A 155 7.11 5.01 7.52
CA LEU A 155 6.18 3.92 7.26
C LEU A 155 6.66 2.67 8.00
N ARG A 156 5.89 2.27 9.01
CA ARG A 156 6.09 1.04 9.77
C ARG A 156 5.24 -0.06 9.14
N ILE A 157 5.87 -1.20 8.89
CA ILE A 157 5.25 -2.36 8.28
C ILE A 157 5.42 -3.52 9.25
N THR A 158 4.32 -4.17 9.62
CA THR A 158 4.36 -5.47 10.27
C THR A 158 3.62 -6.48 9.41
N GLY A 159 4.14 -7.69 9.35
CA GLY A 159 3.57 -8.77 8.54
C GLY A 159 3.35 -10.02 9.35
N THR A 160 2.29 -10.74 9.04
CA THR A 160 2.04 -12.09 9.54
C THR A 160 1.86 -13.05 8.36
N LEU A 161 2.50 -14.22 8.44
CA LEU A 161 2.38 -15.25 7.42
C LEU A 161 1.04 -15.97 7.59
N GLU A 162 0.20 -15.94 6.56
CA GLU A 162 -1.09 -16.60 6.54
C GLU A 162 -0.93 -18.11 6.79
N GLY A 163 -1.75 -18.67 7.70
CA GLY A 163 -1.71 -20.09 8.06
C GLY A 163 -0.52 -20.50 8.94
N ALA A 164 0.37 -19.59 9.33
CA ALA A 164 1.47 -19.91 10.22
C ALA A 164 1.02 -20.00 11.69
N VAL A 165 1.66 -20.90 12.44
CA VAL A 165 1.47 -20.98 13.89
C VAL A 165 2.08 -19.73 14.55
N ALA A 166 1.30 -19.06 15.40
CA ALA A 166 1.77 -17.90 16.15
C ALA A 166 3.05 -18.22 16.93
N GLY A 167 4.07 -17.36 16.82
CA GLY A 167 5.38 -17.55 17.47
C GLY A 167 6.33 -18.53 16.78
N SER A 168 5.93 -19.18 15.67
CA SER A 168 6.86 -19.99 14.87
C SER A 168 7.90 -19.11 14.17
N ALA A 169 9.13 -19.63 14.00
CA ALA A 169 10.20 -18.88 13.37
C ALA A 169 9.81 -18.43 11.94
N GLY A 170 10.01 -17.14 11.66
CA GLY A 170 9.67 -16.53 10.38
C GLY A 170 8.17 -16.42 10.10
N SER A 171 7.28 -16.53 11.09
CA SER A 171 5.85 -16.25 10.91
C SER A 171 5.48 -14.78 11.00
N THR A 172 6.41 -13.93 11.43
CA THR A 172 6.25 -12.48 11.48
C THR A 172 7.40 -11.78 10.76
N MET A 173 7.14 -10.57 10.28
CA MET A 173 8.18 -9.67 9.77
C MET A 173 7.90 -8.23 10.19
N SER A 174 8.94 -7.41 10.18
CA SER A 174 8.83 -5.97 10.41
C SER A 174 9.80 -5.23 9.51
N ALA A 175 9.35 -4.13 8.93
CA ALA A 175 10.18 -3.22 8.15
C ALA A 175 9.84 -1.76 8.47
N VAL A 176 10.79 -0.87 8.23
CA VAL A 176 10.61 0.58 8.36
C VAL A 176 11.13 1.24 7.10
N VAL A 177 10.28 2.05 6.46
CA VAL A 177 10.70 2.95 5.37
C VAL A 177 10.89 4.34 5.99
N ALA A 178 12.15 4.73 6.15
CA ALA A 178 12.53 5.98 6.80
C ALA A 178 12.03 7.20 6.00
N GLY A 179 11.49 8.19 6.69
CA GLY A 179 10.95 9.40 6.07
C GLY A 179 9.54 9.25 5.46
N GLY A 180 8.97 8.03 5.51
CA GLY A 180 7.59 7.73 5.16
C GLY A 180 7.40 6.86 3.93
N PRO A 181 6.14 6.71 3.47
CA PRO A 181 5.85 5.99 2.23
C PRO A 181 6.71 6.49 1.07
N GLY A 182 7.43 5.56 0.42
CA GLY A 182 8.37 5.86 -0.65
C GLY A 182 9.05 4.60 -1.20
N PRO A 183 10.18 4.72 -1.91
CA PRO A 183 10.94 3.57 -2.40
C PRO A 183 11.52 2.73 -1.24
N SER A 184 11.48 1.41 -1.35
CA SER A 184 11.99 0.50 -0.32
C SER A 184 12.41 -0.86 -0.89
N GLY A 185 13.24 -1.59 -0.13
CA GLY A 185 13.47 -3.03 -0.28
C GLY A 185 12.86 -3.76 0.92
N ILE A 186 11.90 -4.65 0.67
CA ILE A 186 11.18 -5.38 1.72
C ILE A 186 11.52 -6.86 1.65
N GLU A 187 12.04 -7.40 2.76
CA GLU A 187 12.37 -8.81 2.91
C GLU A 187 11.32 -9.52 3.75
N ALA A 188 10.81 -10.64 3.23
CA ALA A 188 10.02 -11.58 4.00
C ALA A 188 10.91 -12.78 4.39
N PRO A 189 10.84 -13.28 5.64
CA PRO A 189 11.63 -14.44 6.08
C PRO A 189 11.30 -15.75 5.35
N ARG A 190 10.09 -15.85 4.80
CA ARG A 190 9.54 -17.08 4.20
C ARG A 190 8.65 -16.75 3.01
N ALA A 191 8.64 -17.61 2.01
CA ALA A 191 7.62 -17.57 0.97
C ALA A 191 6.22 -17.84 1.54
N GLY A 192 5.21 -17.23 0.92
CA GLY A 192 3.80 -17.40 1.27
C GLY A 192 2.99 -16.12 1.12
N CYS A 193 1.76 -16.17 1.62
CA CYS A 193 0.87 -15.00 1.68
C CYS A 193 1.11 -14.23 2.98
N TRP A 194 1.52 -12.98 2.86
CA TRP A 194 1.80 -12.13 4.00
C TRP A 194 0.72 -11.07 4.16
N LEU A 195 0.06 -11.08 5.31
CA LEU A 195 -0.91 -10.08 5.72
C LEU A 195 -0.18 -8.93 6.41
N LEU A 196 -0.17 -7.77 5.77
CA LEU A 196 0.56 -6.59 6.19
C LEU A 196 -0.34 -5.61 6.90
N GLN A 197 0.19 -5.02 7.96
CA GLN A 197 -0.34 -3.85 8.64
C GLN A 197 0.64 -2.72 8.44
N LEU A 198 0.12 -1.58 7.98
CA LEU A 198 0.87 -0.40 7.59
C LEU A 198 0.47 0.75 8.50
N ALA A 199 1.46 1.51 8.98
CA ALA A 199 1.21 2.70 9.79
C ALA A 199 2.21 3.82 9.46
N TRP A 200 1.73 5.03 9.22
CA TRP A 200 2.53 6.22 9.00
C TRP A 200 1.77 7.47 9.48
N GLY A 201 2.38 8.25 10.37
CA GLY A 201 1.66 9.32 11.09
C GLY A 201 0.43 8.77 11.82
N ASP A 202 -0.73 9.40 11.60
CA ASP A 202 -2.03 8.95 12.14
C ASP A 202 -2.81 8.04 11.16
N THR A 203 -2.18 7.64 10.05
CA THR A 203 -2.80 6.82 9.00
C THR A 203 -2.39 5.36 9.14
N THR A 204 -3.36 4.47 8.93
CA THR A 204 -3.12 3.03 8.82
C THR A 204 -3.78 2.47 7.57
N ASP A 205 -3.25 1.34 7.10
CA ASP A 205 -3.87 0.53 6.06
C ASP A 205 -3.42 -0.94 6.23
N SER A 206 -4.07 -1.85 5.53
CA SER A 206 -3.67 -3.25 5.46
C SER A 206 -3.66 -3.74 4.02
N MET A 207 -2.86 -4.76 3.73
CA MET A 207 -2.89 -5.43 2.43
C MET A 207 -2.30 -6.82 2.53
N ALA A 208 -2.55 -7.65 1.53
CA ALA A 208 -1.94 -8.96 1.40
C ALA A 208 -0.97 -8.97 0.21
N LEU A 209 0.24 -9.48 0.43
CA LEU A 209 1.31 -9.54 -0.56
C LEU A 209 1.88 -10.96 -0.62
N ARG A 210 2.13 -11.47 -1.83
CA ARG A 210 2.68 -12.81 -2.05
C ARG A 210 4.19 -12.76 -2.23
N TRP A 211 4.91 -13.53 -1.43
CA TRP A 211 6.29 -13.90 -1.70
C TRP A 211 6.37 -15.35 -2.16
N TYR A 212 7.23 -15.60 -3.14
CA TYR A 212 7.43 -16.90 -3.77
C TYR A 212 8.81 -17.49 -3.41
N PRO A 213 8.96 -18.82 -3.48
CA PRO A 213 10.26 -19.47 -3.36
C PRO A 213 11.26 -19.01 -4.44
N PRO A 214 12.58 -18.96 -4.16
CA PRO A 214 13.59 -18.46 -5.11
C PRO A 214 13.68 -19.18 -6.45
N ASP A 215 13.20 -20.41 -6.54
CA ASP A 215 13.13 -21.24 -7.74
C ASP A 215 11.87 -20.98 -8.58
N THR A 216 11.04 -20.01 -8.20
CA THR A 216 9.83 -19.65 -8.95
C THR A 216 10.18 -18.92 -10.25
N PRO A 217 9.71 -19.40 -11.41
CA PRO A 217 9.94 -18.70 -12.68
C PRO A 217 9.22 -17.35 -12.70
N ALA A 218 9.83 -16.36 -13.36
CA ALA A 218 9.22 -15.06 -13.54
C ALA A 218 7.92 -15.14 -14.35
N SER A 219 6.90 -14.37 -13.95
CA SER A 219 5.72 -14.10 -14.78
C SER A 219 6.18 -13.50 -16.11
N ARG A 220 5.68 -14.01 -17.24
CA ARG A 220 5.89 -13.38 -18.55
C ARG A 220 4.83 -12.34 -18.82
#